data_AF-A0ABD2MZ52-F1
#
_entry.id   AF-A0ABD2MZ52-F1
#
_cell.length_a   1.000
_cell.length_b   1.000
_cell.length_c   1.000
_cell.angle_alpha   90.00
_cell.angle_beta   90.00
_cell.angle_gamma   90.00
#
_symmetry.space_group_name_H-M   'P 1'
#
loop_
_entity.id
_entity.type
_entity.pdbx_description
1 polymer ?
#
loop_
_entity_poly.entity_id
_entity_poly.type
_entity_poly.pdbx_seq_one_letter_code
_entity_poly.pdbx_strand_id
1 'polypeptide(L)'
;MLFLLLLIPFVSASADYDVQIVTQYLQTYGYLTHDNKTVSSIGVGGNSSSFQEALIKFQDFFRIEATGELDNETITIMKKPRCGVKDYPQSFTLYDTKWKKNKLGWKFVYGNQQDKSIAEKCFAEWARHTNMTFLWMKGSLILL
;
A
#
# COMPACT_ATOMS: atom_id res chain seq x y z
N MET A 1 52.95 7.51 18.74
CA MET A 1 52.64 7.55 17.29
C MET A 1 51.21 7.07 17.12
N LEU A 2 50.28 8.01 16.94
CA LEU A 2 48.85 7.77 16.72
C LEU A 2 48.66 6.98 15.43
N PHE A 3 48.01 5.81 15.51
CA PHE A 3 47.45 5.15 14.34
C PHE A 3 46.15 5.87 13.96
N LEU A 4 46.19 6.55 12.82
CA LEU A 4 45.08 7.27 12.22
C LEU A 4 43.99 6.25 11.84
N LEU A 5 42.90 6.18 12.60
CA LEU A 5 41.68 5.49 12.17
C LEU A 5 41.17 6.21 10.92
N LEU A 6 41.32 5.56 9.76
CA LEU A 6 40.72 5.97 8.51
C LEU A 6 39.20 6.06 8.73
N LEU A 7 38.68 7.29 8.78
CA LEU A 7 37.28 7.58 8.52
C LEU A 7 37.03 7.24 7.05
N ILE A 8 36.78 5.96 6.77
CA ILE A 8 36.15 5.56 5.51
C ILE A 8 34.74 6.14 5.62
N PRO A 9 34.35 7.14 4.81
CA PRO A 9 32.96 7.51 4.77
C PRO A 9 32.20 6.25 4.40
N PHE A 10 31.24 5.85 5.25
CA PHE A 10 30.26 4.85 4.90
C PHE A 10 29.45 5.43 3.74
N VAL A 11 29.98 5.30 2.53
CA VAL A 11 29.22 5.51 1.31
C VAL A 11 28.25 4.35 1.29
N SER A 12 27.06 4.58 1.83
CA SER A 12 25.92 3.75 1.50
C SER A 12 25.76 3.83 0.00
N ALA A 13 26.23 2.79 -0.70
CA ALA A 13 25.88 2.59 -2.09
C ALA A 13 24.35 2.50 -2.15
N SER A 14 23.69 3.60 -2.52
CA SER A 14 22.33 3.54 -3.01
C SER A 14 22.43 2.69 -4.27
N ALA A 15 22.11 1.40 -4.16
CA ALA A 15 21.82 0.61 -5.34
C ALA A 15 20.81 1.45 -6.13
N ASP A 16 21.20 1.87 -7.33
CA ASP A 16 20.39 2.76 -8.18
C ASP A 16 19.12 1.99 -8.57
N TYR A 17 18.15 2.01 -7.66
CA TYR A 17 16.92 1.28 -7.78
C TYR A 17 16.07 2.06 -8.76
N ASP A 18 15.58 1.38 -9.79
CA ASP A 18 14.95 2.03 -10.92
C ASP A 18 13.85 2.99 -10.45
N VAL A 19 14.12 4.28 -10.60
CA VAL A 19 13.23 5.38 -10.20
C VAL A 19 11.87 5.23 -10.86
N GLN A 20 11.78 4.60 -12.04
CA GLN A 20 10.49 4.32 -12.68
C GLN A 20 9.68 3.28 -11.91
N ILE A 21 10.32 2.23 -11.38
CA ILE A 21 9.64 1.22 -10.55
C ILE A 21 9.11 1.87 -9.26
N VAL A 22 9.89 2.75 -8.64
CA VAL A 22 9.46 3.47 -7.42
C VAL A 22 8.35 4.46 -7.72
N THR A 23 8.47 5.21 -8.81
CA THR A 23 7.44 6.15 -9.26
C THR A 23 6.12 5.40 -9.47
N GLN A 24 6.15 4.28 -10.18
CA GLN A 24 4.99 3.43 -10.39
C GLN A 24 4.44 2.86 -9.08
N TYR A 25 5.31 2.50 -8.13
CA TYR A 25 4.90 2.04 -6.81
C TYR A 25 4.15 3.14 -6.05
N LEU A 26 4.76 4.32 -5.91
CA LEU A 26 4.18 5.46 -5.21
C LEU A 26 2.85 5.91 -5.84
N GLN A 27 2.76 5.83 -7.17
CA GLN A 27 1.53 6.04 -7.92
C GLN A 27 0.47 4.98 -7.62
N THR A 28 0.84 3.70 -7.69
CA THR A 28 -0.07 2.56 -7.44
C THR A 28 -0.76 2.68 -6.08
N TYR A 29 -0.01 3.06 -5.04
CA TYR A 29 -0.52 3.17 -3.67
C TYR A 29 -1.01 4.57 -3.29
N GLY A 30 -0.99 5.53 -4.21
CA GLY A 30 -1.63 6.84 -4.06
C GLY A 30 -0.78 7.93 -3.38
N TYR A 31 0.51 7.68 -3.16
CA TYR A 31 1.46 8.67 -2.65
C TYR A 31 1.80 9.74 -3.69
N LEU A 32 1.72 9.37 -4.98
CA LEU A 32 2.02 10.23 -6.11
C LEU A 32 0.87 10.24 -7.13
N THR A 33 0.63 11.40 -7.76
CA THR A 33 -0.40 11.57 -8.78
C THR A 33 0.04 10.98 -10.13
N HIS A 34 -0.94 10.57 -10.95
CA HIS A 34 -0.71 10.06 -12.31
C HIS A 34 -0.81 11.20 -13.34
N ASP A 35 -0.14 12.31 -13.09
CA ASP A 35 -0.10 13.42 -14.04
C ASP A 35 1.19 13.36 -14.85
N ASN A 36 1.05 13.45 -16.17
CA ASN A 36 2.17 13.38 -17.12
C ASN A 36 3.24 14.45 -16.85
N LYS A 37 2.85 15.56 -16.21
CA LYS A 37 3.77 16.63 -15.80
C LYS A 37 4.69 16.18 -14.66
N THR A 38 4.18 15.46 -13.68
CA THR A 38 4.96 14.91 -12.56
C THR A 38 5.92 13.82 -13.01
N VAL A 39 5.50 12.91 -13.90
CA VAL A 39 6.42 11.89 -14.44
C VAL A 39 7.55 12.53 -15.26
N SER A 40 7.25 13.61 -16.00
CA SER A 40 8.26 14.33 -16.78
C SER A 40 9.20 15.19 -15.94
N SER A 41 8.79 15.58 -14.72
CA SER A 41 9.60 16.41 -13.81
C SER A 41 10.46 15.60 -12.83
N ILE A 42 10.20 14.30 -12.70
CA ILE A 42 11.06 13.36 -11.98
C ILE A 42 12.32 13.17 -12.81
N GLY A 43 13.34 13.97 -12.52
CA GLY A 43 14.65 13.88 -13.17
C GLY A 43 15.31 12.52 -12.94
N VAL A 44 16.41 12.27 -13.66
CA VAL A 44 17.26 11.08 -13.46
C VAL A 44 17.71 11.05 -11.99
N GLY A 45 17.26 10.05 -11.23
CA GLY A 45 17.54 9.89 -9.80
C GLY A 45 16.42 10.27 -8.83
N GLY A 46 15.23 10.70 -9.31
CA GLY A 46 14.10 10.97 -8.41
C GLY A 46 14.11 12.36 -7.76
N ASN A 47 14.97 13.26 -8.22
CA ASN A 47 15.21 14.59 -7.61
C ASN A 47 14.13 15.63 -7.95
N SER A 48 12.86 15.33 -7.70
CA SER A 48 11.77 16.30 -7.75
C SER A 48 11.11 16.45 -6.38
N SER A 49 10.62 17.65 -6.07
CA SER A 49 9.96 17.91 -4.79
C SER A 49 8.75 17.01 -4.56
N SER A 50 7.99 16.70 -5.62
CA SER A 50 6.83 15.82 -5.54
C SER A 50 7.20 14.36 -5.26
N PHE A 51 8.32 13.86 -5.79
CA PHE A 51 8.80 12.51 -5.52
C PHE A 51 9.31 12.38 -4.08
N GLN A 52 10.10 13.35 -3.62
CA GLN A 52 10.58 13.40 -2.23
C GLN A 52 9.41 13.48 -1.24
N GLU A 53 8.41 14.33 -1.49
CA GLU A 53 7.20 14.41 -0.67
C GLU A 53 6.41 13.09 -0.65
N ALA A 54 6.36 12.36 -1.77
CA ALA A 54 5.72 11.05 -1.83
C ALA A 54 6.49 9.99 -1.02
N LEU A 55 7.82 10.03 -1.02
CA LEU A 55 8.66 9.17 -0.18
C LEU A 55 8.46 9.47 1.31
N ILE A 56 8.44 10.75 1.70
CA ILE A 56 8.14 11.17 3.07
C ILE A 56 6.79 10.59 3.54
N LYS A 57 5.73 10.75 2.73
CA LYS A 57 4.41 10.20 3.06
C LYS A 57 4.42 8.67 3.20
N PHE A 58 5.16 7.98 2.34
CA PHE A 58 5.32 6.52 2.43
C PHE A 58 6.04 6.12 3.72
N GLN A 59 7.16 6.77 4.02
CA GLN A 59 7.95 6.51 5.22
C GLN A 59 7.12 6.75 6.49
N ASP A 60 6.37 7.85 6.55
CA ASP A 60 5.45 8.18 7.64
C ASP A 60 4.34 7.14 7.82
N PHE A 61 3.77 6.63 6.71
CA PHE A 61 2.73 5.60 6.74
C PHE A 61 3.24 4.30 7.36
N PHE A 62 4.45 3.89 6.98
CA PHE A 62 5.11 2.68 7.50
C PHE A 62 5.84 2.90 8.82
N ARG A 63 5.83 4.12 9.37
CA ARG A 63 6.44 4.49 10.64
C ARG A 63 7.96 4.27 10.67
N ILE A 64 8.63 4.54 9.54
CA ILE A 64 10.09 4.63 9.45
C ILE A 64 10.52 6.10 9.36
N GLU A 65 11.83 6.35 9.40
CA GLU A 65 12.36 7.72 9.35
C GLU A 65 11.99 8.41 8.02
N ALA A 66 11.38 9.59 8.12
CA ALA A 66 10.87 10.34 6.98
C ALA A 66 11.98 11.19 6.31
N THR A 67 12.99 10.51 5.76
CA THR A 67 14.16 11.12 5.11
C THR A 67 13.80 11.78 3.78
N GLY A 68 12.76 11.29 3.11
CA GLY A 68 12.43 11.63 1.73
C GLY A 68 13.41 11.04 0.71
N GLU A 69 14.34 10.20 1.15
CA GLU A 69 15.31 9.53 0.31
C GLU A 69 14.88 8.09 0.02
N LEU A 70 15.30 7.57 -1.13
CA LEU A 70 15.09 6.16 -1.45
C LEU A 70 16.18 5.30 -0.78
N ASP A 71 16.11 5.21 0.54
CA ASP A 71 17.06 4.44 1.34
C ASP A 71 16.75 2.93 1.37
N ASN A 72 17.71 2.15 1.91
CA ASN A 72 17.60 0.69 1.95
C ASN A 72 16.43 0.20 2.79
N GLU A 73 16.04 0.92 3.85
CA GLU A 73 14.89 0.55 4.69
C GLU A 73 13.60 0.73 3.91
N THR A 74 13.45 1.87 3.23
CA THR A 74 12.34 2.21 2.33
C THR A 74 12.18 1.14 1.24
N ILE A 75 13.26 0.80 0.52
CA ILE A 75 13.24 -0.24 -0.52
C ILE A 75 12.85 -1.60 0.05
N THR A 76 13.37 -1.95 1.23
CA THR A 76 13.08 -3.24 1.89
C THR A 76 11.59 -3.37 2.22
N ILE A 77 10.95 -2.29 2.67
CA ILE A 77 9.51 -2.27 2.90
C ILE A 77 8.73 -2.32 1.60
N MET A 78 9.12 -1.54 0.58
CA MET A 78 8.43 -1.53 -0.72
C MET A 78 8.40 -2.92 -1.39
N LYS A 79 9.42 -3.77 -1.15
CA LYS A 79 9.51 -5.14 -1.68
C LYS A 79 8.60 -6.15 -0.98
N LYS A 80 8.03 -5.83 0.19
CA LYS A 80 7.16 -6.77 0.91
C LYS A 80 5.83 -6.96 0.15
N PRO A 81 5.32 -8.19 0.03
CA PRO A 81 4.00 -8.42 -0.56
C PRO A 81 2.94 -7.71 0.29
N ARG A 82 1.97 -7.08 -0.38
CA ARG A 82 0.96 -6.25 0.28
C ARG A 82 -0.38 -6.25 -0.45
N CYS A 83 -1.41 -5.73 0.20
CA CYS A 83 -2.72 -5.53 -0.40
C CYS A 83 -2.64 -4.43 -1.48
N GLY A 84 -3.37 -4.58 -2.59
CA GLY A 84 -3.43 -3.60 -3.69
C GLY A 84 -4.32 -2.37 -3.42
N VAL A 85 -4.85 -2.22 -2.22
CA VAL A 85 -5.63 -1.03 -1.82
C VAL A 85 -4.66 0.14 -1.63
N LYS A 86 -5.04 1.33 -2.12
CA LYS A 86 -4.26 2.57 -1.96
C LYS A 86 -4.19 2.97 -0.49
N ASP A 87 -3.03 3.43 -0.07
CA ASP A 87 -2.81 3.98 1.27
C ASP A 87 -3.39 5.40 1.36
N TYR A 88 -3.24 6.19 0.28
CA TYR A 88 -3.75 7.55 0.15
C TYR A 88 -4.63 7.69 -1.10
N PRO A 89 -5.95 7.45 -1.01
CA PRO A 89 -6.85 7.64 -2.13
C PRO A 89 -7.04 9.16 -2.42
N GLN A 90 -6.86 9.57 -3.68
CA GLN A 90 -7.01 10.98 -4.11
C GLN A 90 -8.44 11.53 -3.98
N SER A 91 -9.43 10.66 -3.90
CA SER A 91 -10.82 11.01 -3.61
C SER A 91 -11.38 9.97 -2.66
N PHE A 92 -11.64 10.39 -1.42
CA PHE A 92 -12.62 9.72 -0.58
C PHE A 92 -13.98 10.13 -1.14
N THR A 93 -14.51 9.40 -2.12
CA THR A 93 -15.95 9.48 -2.35
C THR A 93 -16.61 8.89 -1.11
N LEU A 94 -16.87 9.76 -0.13
CA LEU A 94 -17.56 9.52 1.15
C LEU A 94 -19.04 9.18 0.91
N TYR A 95 -19.33 8.26 -0.01
CA TYR A 95 -20.62 7.58 0.00
C TYR A 95 -20.56 6.58 1.15
N ASP A 96 -21.44 6.77 2.15
CA ASP A 96 -21.73 5.88 3.29
C ASP A 96 -20.91 4.58 3.26
N THR A 97 -19.67 4.62 3.74
CA THR A 97 -18.75 3.46 3.73
C THR A 97 -19.20 2.37 4.70
N LYS A 98 -20.24 2.66 5.48
CA LYS A 98 -20.88 1.75 6.41
C LYS A 98 -22.08 1.11 5.76
N TRP A 99 -22.13 -0.21 5.83
CA TRP A 99 -23.33 -0.97 5.50
C TRP A 99 -24.51 -0.52 6.38
N LYS A 100 -25.63 -0.13 5.75
CA LYS A 100 -26.88 0.23 6.45
C LYS A 100 -27.53 -0.93 7.20
N LYS A 101 -27.09 -2.16 6.91
CA LYS A 101 -27.56 -3.40 7.52
C LYS A 101 -26.38 -4.15 8.12
N ASN A 102 -26.62 -4.81 9.25
CA ASN A 102 -25.60 -5.62 9.91
C ASN A 102 -25.57 -7.08 9.42
N LYS A 103 -26.67 -7.55 8.80
CA LYS A 103 -26.74 -8.88 8.18
C LYS A 103 -26.34 -8.76 6.71
N LEU A 104 -25.17 -9.29 6.37
CA LEU A 104 -24.59 -9.22 5.03
C LEU A 104 -24.55 -10.60 4.38
N GLY A 105 -25.09 -10.70 3.18
CA GLY A 105 -24.95 -11.87 2.32
C GLY A 105 -23.68 -11.79 1.50
N TRP A 106 -22.95 -12.90 1.36
CA TRP A 106 -21.74 -12.97 0.53
C TRP A 106 -21.72 -14.25 -0.31
N LYS A 107 -21.05 -14.18 -1.46
CA LYS A 107 -20.77 -15.33 -2.32
C LYS A 107 -19.47 -15.12 -3.09
N PHE A 108 -18.81 -16.21 -3.47
CA PHE A 108 -17.77 -16.17 -4.47
C PHE A 108 -18.38 -16.29 -5.87
N VAL A 109 -17.92 -15.45 -6.81
CA VAL A 109 -18.21 -15.63 -8.24
C VAL A 109 -17.43 -16.84 -8.77
N TYR A 110 -16.15 -16.92 -8.38
CA TYR A 110 -15.25 -18.02 -8.66
C TYR A 110 -14.57 -18.40 -7.34
N GLY A 111 -14.92 -19.55 -6.78
CA GLY A 111 -14.36 -20.02 -5.51
C GLY A 111 -14.81 -21.44 -5.22
N ASN A 112 -13.96 -22.20 -4.55
CA ASN A 112 -14.22 -23.58 -4.16
C ASN A 112 -14.60 -23.66 -2.66
N GLN A 113 -14.79 -24.88 -2.17
CA GLN A 113 -15.17 -25.12 -0.77
C GLN A 113 -14.08 -24.69 0.23
N GLN A 114 -12.80 -24.76 -0.14
CA GLN A 114 -11.69 -24.31 0.69
C GLN A 114 -11.68 -22.78 0.79
N ASP A 115 -11.87 -22.06 -0.31
CA ASP A 115 -11.98 -20.60 -0.32
C ASP A 115 -13.13 -20.14 0.57
N LYS A 116 -14.28 -20.82 0.46
CA LYS A 116 -15.44 -20.59 1.32
C LYS A 116 -15.07 -20.77 2.81
N SER A 117 -14.39 -21.86 3.17
CA SER A 117 -14.00 -22.11 4.56
C SER A 117 -13.04 -21.05 5.10
N ILE A 118 -12.10 -20.58 4.28
CA ILE A 118 -11.19 -19.48 4.65
C ILE A 118 -11.98 -18.19 4.88
N ALA A 119 -12.86 -17.84 3.95
CA ALA A 119 -13.70 -16.64 4.08
C ALA A 119 -14.60 -16.69 5.32
N GLU A 120 -15.19 -17.85 5.65
CA GLU A 120 -15.99 -18.02 6.87
C GLU A 120 -15.18 -17.72 8.14
N LYS A 121 -13.91 -18.14 8.20
CA LYS A 121 -13.01 -17.82 9.32
C LYS A 121 -12.69 -16.32 9.37
N CYS A 122 -12.41 -15.70 8.21
CA CYS A 122 -12.16 -14.26 8.15
C CYS A 122 -13.39 -13.44 8.61
N PHE A 123 -14.60 -13.82 8.17
CA PHE A 123 -15.83 -13.15 8.60
C PHE A 123 -16.14 -13.37 10.08
N ALA A 124 -15.78 -14.54 10.64
CA ALA A 124 -15.95 -14.81 12.06
C ALA A 124 -15.14 -13.82 12.94
N GLU A 125 -13.92 -13.45 12.53
CA GLU A 125 -13.13 -12.45 13.27
C GLU A 125 -13.81 -11.08 13.29
N TRP A 126 -14.37 -10.63 12.17
CA TRP A 126 -15.13 -9.38 12.13
C TRP A 126 -16.41 -9.46 12.97
N ALA A 127 -17.14 -10.57 12.89
CA ALA A 127 -18.37 -10.78 13.66
C ALA A 127 -18.10 -10.82 15.17
N ARG A 128 -16.92 -11.29 15.60
CA ARG A 128 -16.53 -11.32 17.02
C ARG A 128 -16.41 -9.94 17.65
N HIS A 129 -16.09 -8.92 16.84
CA HIS A 129 -15.82 -7.55 17.30
C HIS A 129 -16.89 -6.54 16.89
N THR A 130 -17.93 -6.97 16.20
CA THR A 130 -18.97 -6.09 15.67
C THR A 130 -20.35 -6.73 15.84
N ASN A 131 -21.43 -5.97 15.65
CA ASN A 131 -22.78 -6.54 15.61
C ASN A 131 -23.13 -7.11 14.22
N MET A 132 -22.13 -7.47 13.41
CA MET A 132 -22.33 -7.93 12.03
C MET A 132 -22.56 -9.45 11.97
N THR A 133 -23.36 -9.88 11.01
CA THR A 133 -23.60 -11.30 10.71
C THR A 133 -23.38 -11.53 9.22
N PHE A 134 -22.61 -12.56 8.88
CA PHE A 134 -22.25 -12.87 7.49
C PHE A 134 -22.89 -14.19 7.06
N LEU A 135 -23.63 -14.18 5.95
CA LEU A 135 -24.39 -15.32 5.45
C LEU A 135 -23.92 -15.73 4.07
N TRP A 136 -23.51 -16.99 3.92
CA TRP A 136 -23.19 -17.55 2.61
C TRP A 136 -24.46 -17.66 1.76
N MET A 137 -24.45 -17.05 0.58
CA MET A 137 -25.55 -17.12 -0.38
C MET A 137 -25.36 -18.33 -1.31
N LYS A 138 -26.32 -19.27 -1.26
CA LYS A 138 -26.36 -20.42 -2.17
C LYS A 138 -27.10 -20.03 -3.46
N GLY A 139 -26.44 -20.08 -4.62
CA GLY A 139 -27.08 -19.94 -5.94
C GLY A 139 -27.55 -18.51 -6.30
N SER A 140 -27.85 -18.27 -7.59
CA SER A 140 -28.28 -16.97 -8.10
C SER A 140 -29.68 -16.60 -7.63
N LEU A 141 -29.76 -15.62 -6.73
CA LEU A 141 -30.88 -14.68 -6.71
C LEU A 141 -30.30 -13.30 -7.03
N ILE A 142 -30.25 -13.01 -8.33
CA ILE A 142 -30.37 -11.63 -8.79
C ILE A 142 -31.86 -11.33 -8.64
N LEU A 143 -32.22 -10.65 -7.56
CA LEU A 143 -33.41 -9.82 -7.56
C LEU A 143 -32.94 -8.45 -7.11
N LEU A 144 -32.73 -7.60 -8.11
CA LEU A 144 -32.71 -6.15 -7.97
C LEU A 144 -34.05 -5.68 -7.43
#